data_AF-A0A4V2R2Q0-F1
#
_entry.id   AF-A0A4V2R2Q0-F1
#
_cell.length_a   1.000
_cell.length_b   1.000
_cell.length_c   1.000
_cell.angle_alpha   90.00
_cell.angle_beta   90.00
_cell.angle_gamma   90.00
#
_symmetry.space_group_name_H-M   'P 1'
#
loop_
_entity.id
_entity.type
_entity.pdbx_description
1 polymer ?
#
loop_
_entity_poly.entity_id
_entity_poly.type
_entity_poly.pdbx_seq_one_letter_code
_entity_poly.pdbx_strand_id
1 'polypeptide(L)'
;MPDLTDSAIAARVAVNRALDVMGPELAGVALDVCCFMKGLETVERERQWPVRSAKLMLRTALMALSRRYNPPMPARRRRVEHWGAEGYRPELYS
;
A
#
# COMPACT_ATOMS: atom_id res chain seq x y z
N MET A 1 4.22 27.19 -15.05
CA MET A 1 3.47 25.99 -15.52
C MET A 1 4.52 24.96 -15.86
N PRO A 2 4.50 23.75 -15.28
CA PRO A 2 5.38 22.69 -15.76
C PRO A 2 5.14 22.46 -17.26
N ASP A 3 6.20 22.15 -18.01
CA ASP A 3 6.07 21.77 -19.41
C ASP A 3 5.17 20.53 -19.51
N LEU A 4 4.31 20.47 -20.52
CA LEU A 4 3.41 19.32 -20.72
C LEU A 4 4.22 18.02 -20.83
N THR A 5 5.38 18.08 -21.46
CA THR A 5 6.30 16.94 -21.63
C THR A 5 6.83 16.48 -20.28
N ASP A 6 7.26 17.41 -19.42
CA ASP A 6 7.76 17.10 -18.08
C ASP A 6 6.68 16.48 -17.20
N SER A 7 5.46 17.00 -17.25
CA SER A 7 4.33 16.44 -16.51
C SER A 7 3.96 15.03 -16.97
N ALA A 8 3.99 14.76 -18.28
CA ALA A 8 3.74 13.44 -18.84
C ALA A 8 4.82 12.43 -18.44
N ILE A 9 6.10 12.84 -18.44
CA ILE A 9 7.21 12.02 -17.97
C ILE A 9 7.05 11.69 -16.49
N ALA A 10 6.75 12.69 -15.65
CA ALA A 10 6.55 12.50 -14.21
C ALA A 10 5.39 11.54 -13.92
N ALA A 11 4.26 11.68 -14.64
CA ALA A 11 3.11 10.78 -14.53
C ALA A 11 3.48 9.34 -14.87
N ARG A 12 4.21 9.12 -15.99
CA ARG A 12 4.66 7.78 -16.39
C ARG A 12 5.57 7.14 -15.35
N VAL A 13 6.51 7.91 -14.79
CA VAL A 13 7.39 7.42 -13.71
C VAL A 13 6.59 7.04 -12.46
N ALA A 14 5.62 7.87 -12.08
CA ALA A 14 4.76 7.59 -10.91
C ALA A 14 3.93 6.32 -11.10
N VAL A 15 3.34 6.14 -12.28
CA VAL A 15 2.57 4.92 -12.61
C VAL A 15 3.45 3.68 -12.56
N ASN A 16 4.62 3.70 -13.22
CA ASN A 16 5.53 2.54 -13.22
C ASN A 16 5.94 2.14 -11.81
N ARG A 17 6.27 3.10 -10.94
CA ARG A 17 6.58 2.82 -9.52
C ARG A 17 5.40 2.19 -8.77
N ALA A 18 4.17 2.60 -9.08
CA ALA A 18 2.97 2.00 -8.49
C ALA A 18 2.78 0.55 -8.96
N LEU A 19 3.03 0.26 -10.24
CA LEU A 19 2.97 -1.09 -10.80
C LEU A 19 4.03 -1.99 -10.16
N ASP A 20 5.26 -1.50 -9.98
CA ASP A 20 6.34 -2.24 -9.32
C ASP A 20 5.99 -2.63 -7.88
N VAL A 21 5.32 -1.73 -7.14
CA VAL A 21 4.87 -1.98 -5.76
C VAL A 21 3.80 -3.08 -5.69
N MET A 22 2.91 -3.14 -6.68
CA MET A 22 1.87 -4.16 -6.75
C MET A 22 2.41 -5.52 -7.23
N GLY A 23 3.41 -5.51 -8.10
CA GLY A 23 3.98 -6.70 -8.71
C GLY A 23 3.10 -7.29 -9.83
N PRO A 24 3.61 -8.28 -10.58
CA PRO A 24 2.99 -8.81 -11.79
C PRO A 24 1.60 -9.40 -11.55
N GLU A 25 1.38 -10.00 -10.38
CA GLU A 25 0.11 -10.65 -10.02
C GLU A 25 -1.05 -9.65 -9.84
N LEU A 26 -0.76 -8.43 -9.37
CA LEU A 26 -1.78 -7.46 -8.94
C LEU A 26 -1.85 -6.21 -9.84
N ALA A 27 -0.75 -5.86 -10.51
CA ALA A 27 -0.68 -4.67 -11.36
C ALA A 27 -1.73 -4.71 -12.49
N GLY A 28 -1.94 -5.89 -13.09
CA GLY A 28 -2.88 -6.06 -14.19
C GLY A 28 -4.33 -5.74 -13.80
N VAL A 29 -4.84 -6.28 -12.68
CA VAL A 29 -6.23 -6.03 -12.25
C VAL A 29 -6.45 -4.58 -11.83
N ALA A 30 -5.45 -3.92 -11.25
CA ALA A 30 -5.54 -2.51 -10.92
C ALA A 30 -5.64 -1.64 -12.19
N LEU A 31 -4.84 -1.92 -13.22
CA LEU A 31 -4.92 -1.21 -14.51
C LEU A 31 -6.25 -1.45 -15.22
N ASP A 32 -6.71 -2.70 -15.28
CA ASP A 32 -7.99 -3.07 -15.89
C ASP A 32 -9.16 -2.26 -15.32
N VAL A 33 -9.23 -2.14 -13.99
CA VAL A 33 -10.37 -1.47 -13.34
C VAL A 33 -10.18 0.04 -13.26
N CYS A 34 -9.01 0.53 -12.86
CA CYS A 34 -8.82 1.95 -12.57
C CYS A 34 -8.42 2.78 -13.79
N CYS A 35 -7.75 2.19 -14.80
CA CYS A 35 -7.28 2.92 -15.98
C CYS A 35 -8.12 2.59 -17.22
N PHE A 36 -8.48 1.32 -17.41
CA PHE A 36 -9.31 0.88 -18.53
C PHE A 36 -10.80 0.84 -18.19
N MET A 37 -11.17 1.14 -16.94
CA MET A 37 -12.56 1.24 -16.48
C MET A 37 -13.39 -0.03 -16.76
N LYS A 38 -12.75 -1.20 -16.78
CA LYS A 38 -13.44 -2.48 -16.96
C LYS A 38 -14.29 -2.80 -15.74
N GLY A 39 -15.49 -3.34 -15.97
CA GLY A 39 -16.32 -3.91 -14.91
C GLY A 39 -15.68 -5.18 -14.32
N LEU A 40 -15.88 -5.42 -13.03
CA LEU A 40 -15.27 -6.56 -12.33
C LEU A 40 -15.61 -7.92 -12.95
N GLU A 41 -16.85 -8.12 -13.40
CA GLU A 41 -17.27 -9.34 -14.09
C GLU A 41 -16.48 -9.57 -15.39
N THR A 42 -16.20 -8.50 -16.14
CA THR A 42 -15.39 -8.59 -17.36
C THR A 42 -13.96 -8.97 -17.05
N VAL A 43 -13.38 -8.42 -15.99
CA VAL A 43 -12.04 -8.80 -15.52
C VAL A 43 -12.00 -10.27 -15.09
N GLU A 44 -13.02 -10.75 -14.37
CA GLU A 44 -13.14 -12.16 -13.98
C GLU A 44 -13.19 -13.09 -15.19
N ARG A 45 -14.01 -12.74 -16.20
CA ARG A 45 -14.13 -13.50 -17.45
C ARG A 45 -12.82 -13.50 -18.24
N GLU A 46 -12.19 -12.34 -18.46
CA GLU A 46 -10.96 -12.24 -19.26
C GLU A 46 -9.78 -12.94 -18.60
N ARG A 47 -9.69 -12.91 -17.27
CA ARG A 47 -8.61 -13.53 -16.50
C ARG A 47 -8.91 -14.98 -16.09
N GLN A 48 -10.07 -15.51 -16.46
CA GLN A 48 -10.54 -16.85 -16.09
C GLN A 48 -10.53 -17.06 -14.57
N TRP A 49 -10.90 -16.03 -13.82
CA TRP A 49 -10.99 -16.08 -12.37
C TRP A 49 -12.38 -16.52 -11.89
N PRO A 50 -12.48 -17.12 -10.69
CA PRO A 50 -13.77 -17.44 -10.09
C PRO A 50 -14.66 -16.20 -9.90
N VAL A 51 -15.97 -16.41 -9.95
CA VAL A 51 -16.97 -15.34 -9.74
C VAL A 51 -16.76 -14.66 -8.38
N ARG A 52 -16.87 -13.31 -8.37
CA ARG A 52 -16.70 -12.42 -7.20
C ARG A 52 -15.28 -12.34 -6.63
N SER A 53 -14.26 -12.87 -7.33
CA SER A 53 -12.86 -12.81 -6.90
C SER A 53 -12.18 -11.48 -7.24
N ALA A 54 -12.57 -10.80 -8.33
CA ALA A 54 -11.84 -9.61 -8.80
C ALA A 54 -11.91 -8.47 -7.79
N LYS A 55 -13.01 -8.35 -7.03
CA LYS A 55 -13.12 -7.38 -5.94
C LYS A 55 -12.05 -7.60 -4.87
N LEU A 56 -11.78 -8.85 -4.51
CA LEU A 56 -10.77 -9.18 -3.50
C LEU A 56 -9.37 -8.88 -4.04
N MET A 57 -9.08 -9.30 -5.28
CA MET A 57 -7.79 -9.04 -5.92
C MET A 57 -7.51 -7.54 -6.07
N LEU A 58 -8.50 -6.76 -6.52
CA LEU A 58 -8.40 -5.30 -6.58
C LEU A 58 -8.16 -4.69 -5.19
N ARG A 59 -8.88 -5.15 -4.16
CA ARG A 59 -8.65 -4.71 -2.78
C ARG A 59 -7.23 -4.99 -2.33
N THR A 60 -6.67 -6.17 -2.63
CA THR A 60 -5.29 -6.50 -2.28
C THR A 60 -4.27 -5.60 -2.99
N ALA A 61 -4.48 -5.31 -4.27
CA ALA A 61 -3.66 -4.39 -5.06
C ALA A 61 -3.67 -2.97 -4.46
N LEU A 62 -4.87 -2.44 -4.15
CA LEU A 62 -5.02 -1.12 -3.56
C LEU A 62 -4.45 -1.03 -2.14
N MET A 63 -4.49 -2.11 -1.36
CA MET A 63 -3.81 -2.16 -0.05
C MET A 63 -2.29 -2.08 -0.19
N ALA A 64 -1.70 -2.71 -1.21
CA ALA A 64 -0.27 -2.60 -1.47
C ALA A 64 0.13 -1.14 -1.77
N LEU A 65 -0.66 -0.45 -2.59
CA LEU A 65 -0.47 0.98 -2.85
C LEU A 65 -0.69 1.84 -1.60
N SER A 66 -1.73 1.54 -0.81
CA SER A 66 -2.02 2.27 0.43
C SER A 66 -0.84 2.26 1.39
N ARG A 67 -0.18 1.11 1.56
CA ARG A 67 1.04 1.02 2.41
C ARG A 67 2.18 1.88 1.88
N ARG A 68 2.31 2.04 0.56
CA ARG A 68 3.35 2.85 -0.06
C ARG A 68 3.10 4.34 0.07
N TYR A 69 1.86 4.78 -0.15
CA TYR A 69 1.49 6.19 -0.16
C TYR A 69 1.13 6.74 1.23
N ASN A 70 0.73 5.86 2.14
CA ASN A 70 0.42 6.20 3.52
C ASN A 70 1.26 5.32 4.47
N PRO A 71 2.58 5.51 4.50
CA PRO A 71 3.41 4.77 5.43
C PRO A 71 2.95 5.06 6.86
N PRO A 72 2.82 4.04 7.73
CA PRO A 72 2.43 4.26 9.11
C PRO A 72 3.42 5.24 9.75
N MET A 73 2.90 6.18 10.53
CA MET A 73 3.75 7.07 11.31
C MET A 73 4.69 6.20 12.15
N PRO A 74 5.99 6.53 12.23
CA PRO A 74 6.92 5.76 13.04
C PRO A 74 6.31 5.57 14.43
N ALA A 75 6.16 4.32 14.86
CA ALA A 75 5.60 4.02 16.15
C ALA A 75 6.37 4.85 17.19
N ARG A 76 5.67 5.76 17.88
CA ARG A 76 6.26 6.49 19.00
C ARG A 76 6.93 5.44 19.87
N ARG A 77 8.25 5.54 20.08
CA ARG A 77 9.00 4.61 20.94
C ARG A 77 8.12 4.38 22.16
N ARG A 78 7.62 3.14 22.30
CA ARG A 78 6.76 2.76 23.40
C ARG A 78 7.65 2.98 24.61
N ARG A 79 7.43 4.09 25.32
CA ARG A 79 8.15 4.37 26.56
C ARG A 79 7.88 3.15 27.40
N VAL A 80 8.93 2.45 27.83
CA VAL A 80 8.75 1.32 28.73
C VAL A 80 8.03 1.91 29.93
N GLU A 81 6.75 1.60 30.06
CA GLU A 81 5.97 2.00 31.23
C GLU A 81 6.63 1.27 32.39
N HIS A 82 7.30 2.04 33.24
CA HIS A 82 8.03 1.52 34.38
C HIS A 82 7.01 1.08 35.42
N TRP A 83 6.84 -0.23 35.58
CA TRP A 83 6.00 -0.83 36.62
C TRP A 83 6.72 -0.87 37.95
N GLY A 84 7.11 0.30 38.47
CA GLY A 84 7.69 0.43 39.79
C GLY A 84 7.27 1.74 40.42
N ALA A 85 6.81 1.67 41.66
CA ALA A 85 6.56 2.84 42.48
C ALA A 85 7.87 3.60 42.75
N GLU A 86 7.74 4.82 43.25
CA GLU A 86 8.88 5.61 43.73
C GLU A 86 9.70 4.78 44.73
N GLY A 87 11.00 4.59 44.44
CA GLY A 87 11.89 3.76 45.26
C GLY A 87 11.93 2.26 44.93
N TYR A 88 11.34 1.76 43.83
CA TYR A 88 11.41 0.34 43.47
C TYR A 88 12.84 -0.20 43.24
N ARG A 89 13.79 0.66 42.85
CA ARG A 89 15.17 0.24 42.58
C ARG A 89 15.95 0.14 43.90
N PRO A 90 16.46 -1.03 44.29
CA PRO A 90 17.22 -1.16 45.52
C PRO A 90 18.53 -0.39 45.41
N GLU A 91 18.81 0.46 46.39
CA GLU A 91 20.11 1.07 46.56
C GLU A 91 21.08 -0.02 47.02
N LEU A 92 21.93 -0.49 46.12
CA LEU A 92 23.07 -1.31 46.51
C LEU A 92 24.04 -0.37 47.23
N TYR A 93 24.17 -0.58 48.54
CA TYR A 93 25.07 0.17 49.41
C TYR A 93 26.50 0.12 48.83
N SER A 94 27.11 1.29 48.66
CA SER A 94 28.53 1.46 48.32
C SER A 94 29.42 1.31 49.55
#